data_AF-A0A1F8FNV5-F1
#
_entry.id   AF-A0A1F8FNV5-F1
#
_cell.length_a   1.000
_cell.length_b   1.000
_cell.length_c   1.000
_cell.angle_alpha   90.00
_cell.angle_beta   90.00
_cell.angle_gamma   90.00
#
_symmetry.space_group_name_H-M   'P 1'
#
loop_
_entity.id
_entity.type
_entity.pdbx_description
1 polymer ?
#
loop_
_entity_poly.entity_id
_entity_poly.type
_entity_poly.pdbx_seq_one_letter_code
_entity_poly.pdbx_strand_id
1 'polypeptide(L)'
;MIWGFFYGFIAGTAFTLSLLFHEYGHYYWMGREGIKNKTMMMIPPFGAIAIPKEPWSSLGAEARIALAGPGFGLVSAVALLLTGVVFGSYKIKITTFTVCLVNLFNFWAPIAILDGGRVIKPLLLSLNTKLGIGFYYFSFVASFLLVWNFMSLFTLIIGFLIIQILESDLYATRCLIANNKIVRMSGREAASSILLFLAISAGLYAIVIVNGVSYGDFMEFMTDK
;
A
#
# COMPACT_ATOMS: atom_id res chain seq x y z
N MET A 1 -22.59 -3.49 -4.47
CA MET A 1 -21.22 -3.00 -4.14
C MET A 1 -21.22 -1.49 -4.18
N ILE A 2 -20.77 -0.79 -3.12
CA ILE A 2 -20.92 0.68 -3.02
C ILE A 2 -20.27 1.43 -4.19
N TRP A 3 -19.15 0.91 -4.70
CA TRP A 3 -18.42 1.48 -5.83
C TRP A 3 -19.19 1.46 -7.14
N GLY A 4 -20.20 0.59 -7.26
CA GLY A 4 -21.12 0.59 -8.39
C GLY A 4 -21.97 1.88 -8.49
N PHE A 5 -22.21 2.58 -7.38
CA PHE A 5 -22.88 3.88 -7.37
C PHE A 5 -21.98 5.03 -7.84
N PHE A 6 -20.65 4.86 -7.77
CA PHE A 6 -19.69 5.88 -8.20
C PHE A 6 -19.20 5.65 -9.63
N TYR A 7 -18.90 4.39 -9.98
CA TYR A 7 -18.28 4.05 -11.26
C TYR A 7 -19.25 3.37 -12.26
N GLY A 8 -20.45 2.99 -11.82
CA GLY A 8 -21.32 2.04 -12.53
C GLY A 8 -20.98 0.59 -12.19
N PHE A 9 -21.93 -0.33 -12.40
CA PHE A 9 -21.82 -1.71 -11.90
C PHE A 9 -20.55 -2.45 -12.37
N ILE A 10 -20.22 -2.38 -13.66
CA ILE A 10 -19.07 -3.08 -14.25
C ILE A 10 -17.75 -2.52 -13.70
N ALA A 11 -17.55 -1.22 -13.82
CA ALA A 11 -16.34 -0.53 -13.40
C ALA A 11 -16.14 -0.58 -11.87
N GLY A 12 -17.23 -0.43 -11.10
CA GLY A 12 -17.22 -0.63 -9.67
C GLY A 12 -16.77 -2.06 -9.29
N THR A 13 -17.33 -3.08 -9.94
CA THR A 13 -16.94 -4.50 -9.76
C THR A 13 -15.47 -4.73 -10.06
N ALA A 14 -14.99 -4.20 -11.20
CA ALA A 14 -13.59 -4.28 -11.60
C ALA A 14 -12.66 -3.64 -10.56
N PHE A 15 -13.03 -2.48 -10.01
CA PHE A 15 -12.28 -1.81 -8.95
C PHE A 15 -12.15 -2.69 -7.69
N THR A 16 -13.26 -3.23 -7.17
CA THR A 16 -13.19 -4.07 -5.97
C THR A 16 -12.48 -5.39 -6.21
N LEU A 17 -12.66 -6.02 -7.37
CA LEU A 17 -11.88 -7.21 -7.72
C LEU A 17 -10.38 -6.90 -7.75
N SER A 18 -9.98 -5.72 -8.24
CA SER A 18 -8.58 -5.30 -8.19
C SER A 18 -8.07 -5.14 -6.75
N LEU A 19 -8.85 -4.55 -5.84
CA LEU A 19 -8.48 -4.45 -4.42
C LEU A 19 -8.40 -5.82 -3.74
N LEU A 20 -9.34 -6.71 -4.06
CA LEU A 20 -9.30 -8.08 -3.56
C LEU A 20 -8.09 -8.84 -4.07
N PHE A 21 -7.70 -8.63 -5.32
CA PHE A 21 -6.53 -9.27 -5.90
C PHE A 21 -5.23 -8.75 -5.29
N HIS A 22 -5.16 -7.45 -4.98
CA HIS A 22 -4.08 -6.86 -4.18
C HIS A 22 -3.98 -7.54 -2.81
N GLU A 23 -5.07 -7.60 -2.04
CA GLU A 23 -5.07 -8.23 -0.70
C GLU A 23 -4.80 -9.74 -0.75
N TYR A 24 -5.27 -10.40 -1.80
CA TYR A 24 -4.92 -11.79 -2.07
C TYR A 24 -3.42 -11.96 -2.30
N GLY A 25 -2.74 -11.00 -2.93
CA GLY A 25 -1.28 -10.99 -3.07
C GLY A 25 -0.56 -11.08 -1.73
N HIS A 26 -0.99 -10.29 -0.74
CA HIS A 26 -0.49 -10.41 0.64
C HIS A 26 -0.78 -11.79 1.23
N TYR A 27 -2.04 -12.26 1.15
CA TYR A 27 -2.44 -13.54 1.70
C TYR A 27 -1.65 -14.72 1.10
N TYR A 28 -1.48 -14.72 -0.22
CA TYR A 28 -0.72 -15.70 -0.96
C TYR A 28 0.74 -15.71 -0.51
N TRP A 29 1.37 -14.54 -0.42
CA TRP A 29 2.78 -14.44 -0.04
C TRP A 29 3.03 -14.77 1.44
N MET A 30 2.08 -14.44 2.33
CA MET A 30 2.11 -14.91 3.73
C MET A 30 2.22 -16.44 3.80
N GLY A 31 1.47 -17.15 2.96
CA GLY A 31 1.58 -18.61 2.86
C GLY A 31 2.96 -19.08 2.40
N ARG A 32 3.60 -18.36 1.47
CA ARG A 32 4.96 -18.67 1.00
C ARG A 32 6.03 -18.43 2.06
N GLU A 33 5.83 -17.45 2.93
CA GLU A 33 6.71 -17.16 4.08
C GLU A 33 6.47 -18.10 5.28
N GLY A 34 5.59 -19.10 5.14
CA GLY A 34 5.32 -20.09 6.17
C GLY A 34 4.31 -19.67 7.24
N ILE A 35 3.62 -18.55 7.06
CA ILE A 35 2.53 -18.11 7.95
C ILE A 35 1.31 -19.00 7.68
N LYS A 36 1.03 -19.87 8.64
CA LYS A 36 -0.06 -20.86 8.60
C LYS A 36 -1.36 -20.24 9.09
N ASN A 37 -1.29 -19.46 10.17
CA ASN A 37 -2.47 -18.85 10.78
C ASN A 37 -2.72 -17.48 10.19
N LYS A 38 -3.38 -17.43 9.02
CA LYS A 38 -3.73 -16.19 8.31
C LYS A 38 -5.20 -16.18 7.92
N THR A 39 -5.82 -15.01 7.98
CA THR A 39 -7.21 -14.80 7.55
C THR A 39 -7.27 -13.65 6.56
N MET A 40 -8.20 -13.75 5.62
CA MET A 40 -8.57 -12.65 4.75
C MET A 40 -10.01 -12.27 5.11
N MET A 41 -10.23 -11.02 5.50
CA MET A 41 -11.57 -10.52 5.83
C MET A 41 -11.92 -9.40 4.87
N MET A 42 -13.07 -9.49 4.23
CA MET A 42 -13.59 -8.40 3.43
C MET A 42 -14.11 -7.30 4.36
N ILE A 43 -13.72 -6.06 4.11
CA ILE A 43 -14.19 -4.86 4.79
C ILE A 43 -14.98 -4.03 3.78
N PRO A 44 -16.29 -4.21 3.64
CA PRO A 44 -17.12 -3.30 2.86
C PRO A 44 -17.14 -1.92 3.55
N PRO A 45 -16.93 -0.80 2.83
CA PRO A 45 -16.63 -0.64 1.40
C PRO A 45 -15.14 -0.61 1.01
N PHE A 46 -14.24 -0.63 1.98
CA PHE A 46 -12.82 -0.29 1.85
C PHE A 46 -11.95 -1.36 1.16
N GLY A 47 -12.44 -2.59 1.00
CA GLY A 47 -11.72 -3.67 0.30
C GLY A 47 -11.67 -4.94 1.14
N ALA A 48 -10.51 -5.55 1.27
CA ALA A 48 -10.25 -6.64 2.21
C ALA A 48 -9.01 -6.31 3.05
N ILE A 49 -8.77 -7.12 4.08
CA ILE A 49 -7.53 -7.08 4.84
C ILE A 49 -7.01 -8.50 5.01
N ALA A 50 -5.75 -8.71 4.65
CA ALA A 50 -5.01 -9.91 5.01
C ALA A 50 -4.34 -9.74 6.39
N ILE A 51 -4.75 -10.55 7.36
CA ILE A 51 -4.26 -10.46 8.74
C ILE A 51 -3.50 -11.75 9.11
N PRO A 52 -2.22 -11.66 9.50
CA PRO A 52 -1.53 -12.76 10.15
C PRO A 52 -1.98 -12.85 11.63
N LYS A 53 -2.21 -14.05 12.13
CA LYS A 53 -2.51 -14.32 13.55
C LYS A 53 -1.27 -14.78 14.33
N GLU A 54 -0.11 -14.67 13.71
CA GLU A 54 1.20 -14.99 14.29
C GLU A 54 2.23 -13.96 13.84
N PRO A 55 3.34 -13.77 14.58
CA PRO A 55 4.38 -12.78 14.24
C PRO A 55 5.03 -13.05 12.88
N TRP A 56 5.61 -12.01 12.28
CA TRP A 56 6.42 -12.14 11.07
C TRP A 56 7.64 -13.02 11.32
N SER A 57 7.97 -13.89 10.36
CA SER A 57 9.14 -14.77 10.42
C SER A 57 10.47 -14.02 10.35
N SER A 58 10.53 -12.92 9.59
CA SER A 58 11.65 -11.99 9.56
C SER A 58 11.22 -10.61 9.06
N LEU A 59 12.08 -9.61 9.24
CA LEU A 59 11.91 -8.28 8.63
C LEU A 59 11.88 -8.37 7.10
N GLY A 60 12.60 -9.33 6.50
CA GLY A 60 12.56 -9.57 5.06
C GLY A 60 11.24 -10.16 4.60
N ALA A 61 10.65 -11.05 5.39
CA ALA A 61 9.34 -11.61 5.12
C ALA A 61 8.24 -10.54 5.15
N GLU A 62 8.25 -9.67 6.17
CA GLU A 62 7.32 -8.52 6.24
C GLU A 62 7.40 -7.66 4.98
N ALA A 63 8.62 -7.28 4.55
CA ALA A 63 8.83 -6.49 3.35
C ALA A 63 8.36 -7.21 2.07
N ARG A 64 8.68 -8.49 1.89
CA ARG A 64 8.24 -9.26 0.70
C ARG A 64 6.72 -9.43 0.64
N ILE A 65 6.08 -9.68 1.79
CA ILE A 65 4.62 -9.74 1.88
C ILE A 65 4.02 -8.39 1.52
N ALA A 66 4.56 -7.29 2.03
CA ALA A 66 4.09 -5.94 1.72
C ALA A 66 4.28 -5.58 0.23
N LEU A 67 5.37 -6.01 -0.42
CA LEU A 67 5.56 -5.83 -1.86
C LEU A 67 4.55 -6.64 -2.71
N ALA A 68 4.08 -7.79 -2.20
CA ALA A 68 3.21 -8.68 -2.96
C ALA A 68 1.85 -8.05 -3.29
N GLY A 69 1.25 -7.27 -2.39
CA GLY A 69 -0.05 -6.65 -2.65
C GLY A 69 -0.01 -5.68 -3.84
N PRO A 70 0.85 -4.65 -3.80
CA PRO A 70 1.08 -3.72 -4.92
C PRO A 70 1.61 -4.40 -6.18
N GLY A 71 2.37 -5.49 -6.05
CA GLY A 71 2.75 -6.33 -7.19
C GLY A 71 1.55 -6.97 -7.89
N PHE A 72 0.59 -7.50 -7.13
CA PHE A 72 -0.66 -8.02 -7.67
C PHE A 72 -1.57 -6.89 -8.17
N GLY A 73 -1.59 -5.75 -7.49
CA GLY A 73 -2.28 -4.54 -7.92
C GLY A 73 -1.75 -3.98 -9.24
N LEU A 74 -0.45 -4.10 -9.51
CA LEU A 74 0.13 -3.79 -10.82
C LEU A 74 -0.39 -4.74 -11.89
N VAL A 75 -0.46 -6.05 -11.62
CA VAL A 75 -1.00 -7.04 -12.57
C VAL A 75 -2.46 -6.75 -12.90
N SER A 76 -3.29 -6.43 -11.91
CA SER A 76 -4.69 -6.05 -12.16
C SER A 76 -4.79 -4.71 -12.91
N ALA A 77 -3.94 -3.74 -12.62
CA ALA A 77 -3.87 -2.48 -13.37
C ALA A 77 -3.52 -2.69 -14.84
N VAL A 78 -2.58 -3.57 -15.16
CA VAL A 78 -2.26 -3.95 -16.56
C VAL A 78 -3.46 -4.58 -17.23
N ALA A 79 -4.16 -5.51 -16.56
CA ALA A 79 -5.36 -6.14 -17.12
C ALA A 79 -6.47 -5.12 -17.40
N LEU A 80 -6.67 -4.15 -16.51
CA LEU A 80 -7.66 -3.08 -16.69
C LEU A 80 -7.26 -2.11 -17.80
N LEU A 81 -5.98 -1.76 -17.93
CA LEU A 81 -5.47 -0.95 -19.03
C LEU A 81 -5.77 -1.61 -20.38
N LEU A 82 -5.42 -2.90 -20.53
CA LEU A 82 -5.69 -3.67 -21.75
C LEU A 82 -7.19 -3.72 -22.07
N THR A 83 -8.02 -3.94 -21.05
CA THR A 83 -9.48 -3.92 -21.19
C THR A 83 -9.98 -2.55 -21.64
N GLY A 84 -9.46 -1.47 -21.06
CA GLY A 84 -9.79 -0.09 -21.43
C GLY A 84 -9.40 0.26 -22.86
N VAL A 85 -8.28 -0.28 -23.36
CA VAL A 85 -7.83 -0.11 -24.74
C VAL A 85 -8.71 -0.88 -25.72
N VAL A 86 -9.02 -2.15 -25.42
CA VAL A 86 -9.81 -3.03 -26.32
C VAL A 86 -11.25 -2.57 -26.45
N PHE A 87 -11.90 -2.22 -25.34
CA PHE A 87 -13.33 -1.87 -25.32
C PHE A 87 -13.60 -0.36 -25.41
N GLY A 88 -12.58 0.49 -25.35
CA GLY A 88 -12.72 1.94 -25.43
C GLY A 88 -13.53 2.57 -24.27
N SER A 89 -13.72 1.84 -23.17
CA SER A 89 -14.60 2.28 -22.08
C SER A 89 -13.93 3.35 -21.21
N TYR A 90 -14.45 4.58 -21.24
CA TYR A 90 -13.99 5.67 -20.38
C TYR A 90 -14.04 5.31 -18.88
N LYS A 91 -15.11 4.63 -18.45
CA LYS A 91 -15.27 4.18 -17.05
C LYS A 91 -14.17 3.21 -16.62
N ILE A 92 -13.73 2.32 -17.50
CA ILE A 92 -12.61 1.39 -17.22
C ILE A 92 -11.28 2.14 -17.20
N LYS A 93 -11.07 3.15 -18.06
CA LYS A 93 -9.88 4.00 -17.99
C LYS A 93 -9.81 4.79 -16.67
N ILE A 94 -10.91 5.40 -16.23
CA ILE A 94 -10.99 6.03 -14.91
C ILE A 94 -10.70 5.01 -13.81
N THR A 95 -11.30 3.82 -13.88
CA THR A 95 -11.06 2.75 -12.89
C THR A 95 -9.60 2.32 -12.85
N THR A 96 -8.94 2.20 -14.00
CA THR A 96 -7.51 1.88 -14.11
C THR A 96 -6.67 2.94 -13.40
N PHE A 97 -6.98 4.22 -13.64
CA PHE A 97 -6.32 5.34 -12.96
C PHE A 97 -6.54 5.28 -11.45
N THR A 98 -7.77 5.06 -10.98
CA THR A 98 -8.07 4.92 -9.55
C THR A 98 -7.33 3.75 -8.91
N VAL A 99 -7.27 2.59 -9.56
CA VAL A 99 -6.49 1.43 -9.08
C VAL A 99 -5.02 1.79 -8.95
N CYS A 100 -4.42 2.43 -9.95
CA CYS A 100 -3.03 2.87 -9.89
C CYS A 100 -2.80 3.86 -8.75
N LEU A 101 -3.68 4.85 -8.59
CA LEU A 101 -3.60 5.82 -7.50
C LEU A 101 -3.65 5.16 -6.12
N VAL A 102 -4.58 4.24 -5.89
CA VAL A 102 -4.70 3.53 -4.60
C VAL A 102 -3.44 2.72 -4.31
N ASN A 103 -2.92 1.98 -5.30
CA ASN A 103 -1.69 1.21 -5.12
C ASN A 103 -0.48 2.12 -4.85
N LEU A 104 -0.32 3.21 -5.62
CA LEU A 104 0.77 4.16 -5.42
C LEU A 104 0.67 4.86 -4.05
N PHE A 105 -0.54 5.21 -3.61
CA PHE A 105 -0.76 5.79 -2.29
C PHE A 105 -0.35 4.81 -1.17
N ASN A 106 -0.77 3.54 -1.26
CA ASN A 106 -0.36 2.50 -0.32
C ASN A 106 1.16 2.26 -0.31
N PHE A 107 1.85 2.51 -1.42
CA PHE A 107 3.28 2.25 -1.55
C PHE A 107 4.19 3.43 -1.18
N TRP A 108 3.80 4.66 -1.50
CA TRP A 108 4.67 5.82 -1.29
C TRP A 108 4.44 6.51 0.05
N ALA A 109 3.27 6.35 0.65
CA ALA A 109 3.02 6.88 1.99
C ALA A 109 3.81 6.03 3.01
N PRO A 110 4.80 6.62 3.73
CA PRO A 110 5.66 5.90 4.66
C PRO A 110 4.96 5.67 6.02
N ILE A 111 3.71 5.24 5.97
CA ILE A 111 2.86 4.96 7.12
C ILE A 111 2.97 3.46 7.42
N ALA A 112 3.29 3.08 8.66
CA ALA A 112 3.53 1.68 9.05
C ALA A 112 2.38 0.71 8.72
N ILE A 113 1.15 1.20 8.63
CA ILE A 113 -0.03 0.40 8.28
C ILE A 113 -0.06 0.10 6.77
N LEU A 114 0.46 1.01 5.96
CA LEU A 114 0.47 0.91 4.50
C LEU A 114 1.67 0.09 4.02
N ASP A 115 1.56 -0.49 2.84
CA ASP A 115 2.57 -1.40 2.29
C ASP A 115 3.94 -0.75 2.15
N GLY A 116 3.98 0.53 1.77
CA GLY A 116 5.20 1.33 1.71
C GLY A 116 5.94 1.38 3.04
N GLY A 117 5.22 1.70 4.11
CA GLY A 117 5.79 1.70 5.47
C GLY A 117 6.27 0.32 5.88
N ARG A 118 5.56 -0.74 5.51
CA ARG A 118 5.93 -2.15 5.77
C ARG A 118 7.13 -2.64 4.95
N VAL A 119 7.56 -1.89 3.92
CA VAL A 119 8.81 -2.14 3.17
C VAL A 119 9.95 -1.24 3.65
N ILE A 120 9.66 0.03 3.93
CA ILE A 120 10.67 1.03 4.34
C ILE A 120 11.11 0.80 5.80
N LYS A 121 10.18 0.45 6.70
CA LYS A 121 10.49 0.13 8.12
C LYS A 121 11.58 -0.93 8.24
N PRO A 122 11.38 -2.14 7.66
CA PRO A 122 12.30 -3.24 7.91
C PRO A 122 13.64 -2.98 7.23
N LEU A 123 13.63 -2.26 6.09
CA LEU A 123 14.83 -1.82 5.38
C LEU A 123 15.69 -0.89 6.25
N LEU A 124 15.11 0.20 6.74
CA LEU A 124 15.87 1.18 7.52
C LEU A 124 16.35 0.61 8.86
N LEU A 125 15.52 -0.19 9.54
CA LEU A 125 15.90 -0.85 10.78
C LEU A 125 17.03 -1.87 10.59
N SER A 126 17.06 -2.56 9.44
CA SER A 126 18.11 -3.52 9.10
C SER A 126 19.43 -2.84 8.75
N LEU A 127 19.40 -1.70 8.05
CA LEU A 127 20.58 -0.89 7.73
C LEU A 127 21.20 -0.27 8.98
N ASN A 128 20.43 0.55 9.69
CA ASN A 128 20.86 1.18 10.94
C ASN A 128 19.64 1.58 11.77
N THR A 129 19.53 1.00 12.95
CA THR A 129 18.40 1.25 13.85
C THR A 129 18.25 2.74 14.21
N LYS A 130 19.34 3.50 14.32
CA LYS A 130 19.28 4.95 14.57
C LYS A 130 18.74 5.72 13.36
N LEU A 131 19.11 5.33 12.14
CA LEU A 131 18.59 5.95 10.91
C LEU A 131 17.11 5.65 10.73
N GLY A 132 16.68 4.41 10.97
CA GLY A 132 15.25 4.07 10.94
C GLY A 132 14.44 4.91 11.92
N ILE A 133 14.90 5.03 13.17
CA ILE A 133 14.25 5.87 14.17
C ILE A 133 14.22 7.35 13.72
N GLY A 134 15.34 7.88 13.25
CA GLY A 134 15.44 9.25 12.77
C GLY A 134 14.50 9.55 11.61
N PHE A 135 14.40 8.63 10.64
CA PHE A 135 13.46 8.74 9.53
C PHE A 135 12.01 8.78 10.02
N TYR A 136 11.62 7.93 10.96
CA TYR A 136 10.26 7.95 11.52
C TYR A 136 9.93 9.23 12.28
N TYR A 137 10.85 9.74 13.09
CA TYR A 137 10.67 11.05 13.75
C TYR A 137 10.62 12.19 12.73
N PHE A 138 11.42 12.13 11.67
CA PHE A 138 11.37 13.12 10.59
C PHE A 138 10.03 13.08 9.85
N SER A 139 9.55 11.88 9.47
CA SER A 139 8.24 11.69 8.85
C SER A 139 7.11 12.17 9.75
N PHE A 140 7.23 11.99 11.08
CA PHE A 140 6.31 12.54 12.08
C PHE A 140 6.24 14.06 12.01
N VAL A 141 7.39 14.74 12.12
CA VAL A 141 7.46 16.21 12.09
C VAL A 141 6.97 16.76 10.74
N ALA A 142 7.42 16.16 9.63
CA ALA A 142 7.00 16.57 8.30
C ALA A 142 5.48 16.45 8.10
N SER A 143 4.88 15.35 8.58
CA SER A 143 3.42 15.15 8.52
C SER A 143 2.68 16.18 9.38
N PHE A 144 3.16 16.45 10.60
CA PHE A 144 2.59 17.47 11.46
C PHE A 144 2.63 18.87 10.83
N LEU A 145 3.76 19.25 10.23
CA LEU A 145 3.93 20.54 9.54
C LEU A 145 3.05 20.65 8.29
N LEU A 146 2.91 19.57 7.52
CA LEU A 146 2.03 19.54 6.34
C LEU A 146 0.57 19.74 6.76
N VAL A 147 0.14 19.04 7.80
CA VAL A 147 -1.22 19.10 8.36
C VAL A 147 -1.50 20.44 9.04
N TRP A 148 -0.51 21.08 9.67
CA TRP A 148 -0.64 22.40 10.31
C TRP A 148 -1.16 23.47 9.35
N ASN A 149 -0.81 23.37 8.08
CA ASN A 149 -1.28 24.28 7.03
C ASN A 149 -2.75 24.03 6.61
N PHE A 150 -3.32 22.86 6.91
CA PHE A 150 -4.66 22.46 6.49
C PHE A 150 -5.77 22.69 7.55
N MET A 151 -5.43 23.30 8.71
CA MET A 151 -6.32 23.99 9.68
C MET A 151 -7.66 23.34 10.06
N SER A 152 -7.88 22.03 9.83
CA SER A 152 -9.07 21.32 10.27
C SER A 152 -8.73 20.39 11.43
N LEU A 153 -9.55 20.43 12.48
CA LEU A 153 -9.43 19.54 13.64
C LEU A 153 -9.39 18.06 13.22
N PHE A 154 -10.09 17.72 12.13
CA PHE A 154 -10.10 16.39 11.54
C PHE A 154 -8.72 15.97 11.02
N THR A 155 -8.02 16.85 10.31
CA THR A 155 -6.68 16.56 9.78
C THR A 155 -5.67 16.37 10.91
N LEU A 156 -5.78 17.15 11.98
CA LEU A 156 -4.93 17.02 13.17
C LEU A 156 -5.15 15.71 13.92
N ILE A 157 -6.41 15.27 14.09
CA ILE A 157 -6.74 14.01 14.77
C ILE A 157 -6.21 12.82 13.96
N ILE A 158 -6.42 12.81 12.64
CA ILE A 158 -5.91 11.74 11.77
C ILE A 158 -4.38 11.71 11.80
N GLY A 159 -3.73 12.88 11.74
CA GLY A 159 -2.29 12.99 11.92
C GLY A 159 -1.84 12.37 13.23
N PHE A 160 -2.42 12.78 14.37
CA PHE A 160 -2.08 12.26 15.69
C PHE A 160 -2.26 10.73 15.81
N LEU A 161 -3.34 10.17 15.28
CA LEU A 161 -3.60 8.73 15.29
C LEU A 161 -2.57 7.96 14.44
N ILE A 162 -2.26 8.44 13.24
CA ILE A 162 -1.25 7.83 12.36
C ILE A 162 0.10 7.76 13.09
N ILE A 163 0.45 8.83 13.78
CA ILE A 163 1.69 8.96 14.55
C ILE A 163 1.74 7.94 15.68
N GLN A 164 0.67 7.83 16.47
CA GLN A 164 0.64 6.94 17.61
C GLN A 164 0.71 5.46 17.18
N ILE A 165 0.13 5.14 16.02
CA ILE A 165 0.25 3.82 15.41
C ILE A 165 1.68 3.59 14.91
N LEU A 166 2.32 4.60 14.32
CA LEU A 166 3.71 4.54 13.84
C LEU A 166 4.70 4.29 14.97
N GLU A 167 4.56 5.02 16.08
CA GLU A 167 5.45 4.92 17.24
C GLU A 167 5.30 3.57 17.94
N SER A 168 4.07 3.11 18.14
CA SER A 168 3.80 1.81 18.78
C SER A 168 4.32 0.64 17.95
N ASP A 169 4.14 0.65 16.62
CA ASP A 169 4.68 -0.38 15.73
C ASP A 169 6.22 -0.38 15.68
N LEU A 170 6.83 0.80 15.64
CA LEU A 170 8.29 0.94 15.67
C LEU A 170 8.86 0.45 17.01
N TYR A 171 8.23 0.80 18.13
CA TYR A 171 8.61 0.33 19.47
C TYR A 171 8.51 -1.19 19.57
N ALA A 172 7.39 -1.77 19.14
CA ALA A 172 7.20 -3.22 19.15
C ALA A 172 8.26 -3.95 18.31
N THR A 173 8.53 -3.46 17.09
CA THR A 173 9.55 -4.03 16.20
C THR A 173 10.94 -3.95 16.82
N ARG A 174 11.28 -2.83 17.47
CA ARG A 174 12.55 -2.68 18.20
C ARG A 174 12.68 -3.67 19.35
N CYS A 175 11.64 -3.87 20.15
CA CYS A 175 11.64 -4.84 21.23
C CYS A 175 11.84 -6.26 20.69
N LEU A 176 11.25 -6.61 19.55
CA LEU A 176 11.45 -7.91 18.91
C LEU A 176 12.90 -8.10 18.44
N ILE A 177 13.51 -7.08 17.84
CA ILE A 177 14.93 -7.12 17.42
C ILE A 177 15.86 -7.23 18.64
N ALA A 178 15.64 -6.41 19.67
CA ALA A 178 16.48 -6.39 20.87
C ALA A 178 16.45 -7.72 21.65
N ASN A 179 15.32 -8.42 21.61
CA ASN A 179 15.15 -9.73 22.23
C ASN A 179 15.48 -10.91 21.29
N ASN A 180 16.10 -10.66 20.12
CA ASN A 180 16.40 -11.68 19.11
C ASN A 180 15.19 -12.53 18.69
N LYS A 181 13.98 -11.97 18.75
CA LYS A 181 12.72 -12.63 18.35
C LYS A 181 12.41 -12.48 16.86
N ILE A 182 13.10 -11.57 16.16
CA ILE A 182 12.95 -11.38 14.71
C ILE A 182 14.31 -11.15 14.05
N VAL A 183 14.50 -11.74 12.88
CA VAL A 183 15.76 -11.65 12.13
C VAL A 183 15.75 -10.43 11.21
N ARG A 184 16.87 -9.70 11.16
CA ARG A 184 17.08 -8.56 10.25
C ARG A 184 17.22 -9.01 8.80
N MET A 185 16.94 -8.10 7.87
CA MET A 185 17.14 -8.35 6.44
C MET A 185 18.63 -8.51 6.12
N SER A 186 18.95 -9.49 5.29
CA SER A 186 20.26 -9.57 4.62
C SER A 186 20.41 -8.46 3.57
N GLY A 187 21.64 -8.13 3.19
CA GLY A 187 21.90 -7.13 2.15
C GLY A 187 21.27 -7.47 0.79
N ARG A 188 21.17 -8.77 0.46
CA ARG A 188 20.51 -9.25 -0.76
C ARG A 188 19.00 -9.02 -0.70
N GLU A 189 18.36 -9.33 0.43
CA GLU A 189 16.94 -9.09 0.63
C GLU A 189 16.63 -7.59 0.56
N ALA A 190 17.44 -6.76 1.23
CA ALA A 190 17.31 -5.31 1.16
C ALA A 190 17.40 -4.78 -0.29
N ALA A 191 18.41 -5.20 -1.04
CA ALA A 191 18.57 -4.80 -2.44
C ALA A 191 17.40 -5.28 -3.31
N SER A 192 16.96 -6.52 -3.16
CA SER A 192 15.81 -7.06 -3.91
C SER A 192 14.51 -6.31 -3.60
N SER A 193 14.28 -5.96 -2.32
CA SER A 193 13.09 -5.21 -1.91
C SER A 193 13.08 -3.80 -2.48
N ILE A 194 14.23 -3.11 -2.49
CA ILE A 194 14.37 -1.78 -3.11
C ILE A 194 14.10 -1.88 -4.62
N LEU A 195 14.72 -2.84 -5.31
CA LEU A 195 14.54 -3.01 -6.75
C LEU A 195 13.08 -3.29 -7.11
N LEU A 196 12.41 -4.18 -6.38
CA LEU A 196 10.99 -4.48 -6.58
C LEU A 196 10.10 -3.28 -6.26
N PHE A 197 10.40 -2.55 -5.18
CA PHE A 197 9.66 -1.34 -4.82
C PHE A 197 9.70 -0.30 -5.95
N LEU A 198 10.89 -0.04 -6.50
CA LEU A 198 11.09 0.89 -7.60
C LEU A 198 10.44 0.38 -8.89
N ALA A 199 10.57 -0.91 -9.21
CA ALA A 199 10.00 -1.50 -10.40
C ALA A 199 8.47 -1.46 -10.40
N ILE A 200 7.82 -1.82 -9.28
CA ILE A 200 6.37 -1.75 -9.14
C ILE A 200 5.88 -0.30 -9.25
N SER A 201 6.56 0.63 -8.58
CA SER A 201 6.24 2.06 -8.64
C SER A 201 6.34 2.61 -10.05
N ALA A 202 7.43 2.29 -10.77
CA ALA A 202 7.64 2.70 -12.14
C ALA A 202 6.58 2.10 -13.07
N GLY A 203 6.22 0.83 -12.89
CA GLY A 203 5.17 0.16 -13.66
C GLY A 203 3.80 0.82 -13.47
N LEU A 204 3.41 1.09 -12.22
CA LEU A 204 2.15 1.77 -11.92
C LEU A 204 2.12 3.19 -12.50
N TYR A 205 3.23 3.92 -12.38
CA TYR A 205 3.35 5.27 -12.96
C TYR A 205 3.30 5.26 -14.49
N ALA A 206 3.94 4.28 -15.13
CA ALA A 206 3.87 4.09 -16.58
C ALA A 206 2.44 3.81 -17.05
N ILE A 207 1.67 3.01 -16.31
CA ILE A 207 0.25 2.78 -16.61
C ILE A 207 -0.54 4.07 -16.52
N VAL A 208 -0.31 4.90 -15.49
CA VAL A 208 -0.98 6.21 -15.36
C VAL A 208 -0.71 7.08 -16.59
N ILE A 209 0.53 7.16 -17.04
CA ILE A 209 0.91 7.93 -18.24
C ILE A 209 0.23 7.36 -19.50
N VAL A 210 0.34 6.05 -19.73
CA VAL A 210 -0.19 5.39 -20.93
C VAL A 210 -1.72 5.40 -20.98
N ASN A 211 -2.38 5.32 -19.83
CA ASN A 211 -3.84 5.39 -19.73
C ASN A 211 -4.41 6.74 -20.18
N GLY A 212 -3.59 7.81 -20.09
CA GLY A 212 -3.94 9.15 -20.59
C GLY A 212 -5.05 9.86 -19.82
N VAL A 213 -5.41 9.36 -18.63
CA VAL A 213 -6.38 9.97 -17.72
C VAL A 213 -5.64 10.89 -16.77
N SER A 214 -6.03 12.16 -16.73
CA SER A 214 -5.51 13.14 -15.78
C SER A 214 -6.28 13.12 -14.46
N TYR A 215 -5.72 13.77 -13.44
CA TYR A 215 -6.45 14.01 -12.19
C TYR A 215 -7.70 14.90 -12.40
N GLY A 216 -7.67 15.81 -13.39
CA GLY A 216 -8.83 16.62 -13.75
C GLY A 216 -9.99 15.77 -14.25
N ASP A 217 -9.71 14.86 -15.18
CA ASP A 217 -10.70 13.93 -15.76
C ASP A 217 -11.32 13.02 -14.69
N PHE A 218 -10.50 12.59 -13.72
CA PHE A 218 -10.96 11.83 -12.55
C PHE A 218 -11.90 12.66 -11.67
N MET A 219 -11.52 13.90 -11.36
CA MET A 219 -12.34 14.77 -10.51
C MET A 219 -13.66 15.10 -11.18
N GLU A 220 -13.64 15.44 -12.48
CA GLU A 220 -14.84 15.67 -13.29
C GLU A 220 -15.76 14.46 -13.20
N PHE A 221 -15.28 13.25 -13.51
CA PHE A 221 -16.07 12.02 -13.42
C PHE A 221 -16.70 11.77 -12.04
N MET A 222 -15.99 12.13 -10.96
CA MET A 222 -16.49 11.95 -9.58
C MET A 222 -17.51 13.02 -9.18
N THR A 223 -17.43 14.22 -9.75
CA THR A 223 -18.34 15.34 -9.47
C THR A 223 -19.56 15.38 -10.38
N ASP A 224 -19.47 14.82 -11.59
CA ASP A 224 -20.51 14.85 -12.63
C ASP A 224 -21.63 13.82 -12.37
N LYS A 225 -22.09 13.75 -11.11
CA LYS A 225 -23.36 13.13 -10.75
C LYS A 225 -24.52 14.03 -11.10
#